data_AF-A0A2A2JZE9-F1
#
_entry.id   AF-A0A2A2JZE9-F1
#
_cell.length_a   1.000
_cell.length_b   1.000
_cell.length_c   1.000
_cell.angle_alpha   90.00
_cell.angle_beta   90.00
_cell.angle_gamma   90.00
#
_symmetry.space_group_name_H-M   'P 1'
#
loop_
_entity.id
_entity.type
_entity.pdbx_description
1 polymer ?
#
loop_
_entity_poly.entity_id
_entity_poly.type
_entity_poly.pdbx_seq_one_letter_code
_entity_poly.pdbx_strand_id
1 'polypeptide(L)' 'MSDDEFYRIKRLPPYVIAEVNGMRAAARAAGEDIIDLGMGNPDLPPPPHVLDKLIEVTKKPDAHGYSQSW' A
#
# COMPACT_ATOMS: atom_id res chain seq x y z
N MET A 1 32.54 1.29 8.40
CA MET A 1 31.75 1.17 7.15
C MET A 1 31.55 2.59 6.68
N SER A 2 32.20 2.98 5.60
CA SER A 2 32.30 4.38 5.14
C SER A 2 30.93 4.93 4.75
N ASP A 3 30.70 6.19 5.13
CA ASP A 3 29.51 7.01 4.86
C ASP A 3 29.31 7.32 3.36
N ASP A 4 29.25 6.31 2.51
CA ASP A 4 28.64 6.47 1.19
C ASP A 4 27.11 6.37 1.34
N GLU A 5 26.54 7.29 2.12
CA GLU A 5 25.10 7.47 2.20
C GLU A 5 24.57 7.88 0.82
N PHE A 6 23.66 7.09 0.26
CA PHE A 6 23.09 7.28 -1.07
C PHE A 6 22.52 8.70 -1.28
N TYR A 7 23.22 9.52 -2.08
CA TYR A 7 22.88 10.92 -2.36
C TYR A 7 21.41 11.15 -2.76
N ARG A 8 20.79 10.23 -3.50
CA ARG A 8 19.38 10.34 -3.93
C ARG A 8 18.37 10.18 -2.79
N ILE A 9 18.67 9.36 -1.78
CA ILE A 9 17.77 9.13 -0.65
C ILE A 9 17.64 10.40 0.20
N LYS A 10 18.74 11.14 0.39
CA LYS A 10 18.75 12.42 1.13
C LYS A 10 17.87 13.52 0.53
N ARG A 11 17.45 13.37 -0.72
CA ARG A 11 16.63 14.36 -1.45
C ARG A 11 15.14 14.02 -1.42
N LEU A 12 14.76 12.87 -0.86
CA LEU A 12 13.35 12.54 -0.69
C LEU A 12 12.73 13.47 0.35
N PRO A 13 11.64 14.18 0.02
CA PRO A 13 10.95 14.98 1.02
C PRO A 13 10.36 14.07 2.11
N PRO A 14 10.17 14.59 3.33
CA PRO A 14 9.48 13.85 4.38
C PRO A 14 8.08 13.45 3.89
N TYR A 15 7.72 12.19 4.11
CA TYR A 15 6.41 11.66 3.70
C TYR A 15 5.36 12.07 4.73
N VAL A 16 4.81 13.27 4.55
CA VAL A 16 3.84 13.90 5.48
C VAL A 16 2.64 12.99 5.77
N ILE A 17 2.20 12.19 4.80
CA ILE A 17 1.09 11.25 4.96
C ILE A 17 1.43 10.14 5.97
N ALA A 18 2.68 9.70 6.10
CA ALA A 18 3.06 8.73 7.13
C ALA A 18 2.94 9.30 8.54
N GLU A 19 3.33 10.55 8.75
CA GLU A 19 3.19 11.22 10.05
C GLU A 19 1.71 11.33 10.44
N VAL A 20 0.86 11.79 9.51
CA VAL A 20 -0.59 11.88 9.72
C VAL A 20 -1.20 10.50 9.99
N ASN A 21 -0.77 9.46 9.29
CA ASN A 21 -1.20 8.09 9.54
C ASN A 21 -0.78 7.59 10.92
N GLY A 22 0.43 7.96 11.38
CA GLY A 22 0.92 7.65 12.73
C GLY A 22 0.07 8.32 13.81
N MET A 23 -0.19 9.62 13.68
CA MET A 23 -1.06 10.37 14.59
C MET A 23 -2.47 9.78 14.63
N ARG A 24 -3.04 9.45 13.46
CA ARG A 24 -4.35 8.82 13.33
C ARG A 24 -4.41 7.46 14.04
N ALA A 25 -3.37 6.63 13.88
CA ALA A 25 -3.29 5.33 14.52
C ALA A 25 -3.21 5.44 16.05
N ALA A 26 -2.42 6.41 16.55
CA ALA A 26 -2.31 6.68 17.99
C ALA A 26 -3.64 7.16 18.59
N ALA A 27 -4.33 8.10 17.93
CA ALA A 27 -5.62 8.61 18.39
C ALA A 27 -6.70 7.51 18.40
N ARG A 28 -6.74 6.64 17.37
CA ARG A 28 -7.60 5.45 17.35
C ARG A 28 -7.29 4.50 18.51
N ALA A 29 -6.01 4.25 18.80
CA ALA A 29 -5.60 3.40 19.92
C ALA A 29 -5.98 4.00 21.29
N ALA A 30 -6.06 5.33 21.39
CA ALA A 30 -6.55 6.04 22.56
C ALA A 30 -8.09 6.02 22.70
N GLY A 31 -8.81 5.43 21.73
CA GLY A 31 -10.27 5.35 21.73
C GLY A 31 -10.98 6.59 21.20
N GLU A 32 -10.26 7.49 20.52
CA GLU A 32 -10.87 8.66 19.88
C GLU A 32 -11.67 8.27 18.63
N ASP A 33 -12.80 8.95 18.42
CA ASP A 33 -13.63 8.78 17.22
C ASP A 33 -13.06 9.59 16.06
N ILE A 34 -12.38 8.89 15.14
CA ILE A 34 -11.61 9.51 14.06
C ILE A 34 -12.31 9.35 12.70
N ILE A 35 -12.76 10.46 12.14
CA ILE A 35 -13.26 10.55 10.77
C ILE A 35 -12.08 10.84 9.83
N ASP A 36 -11.78 9.90 8.93
CA ASP A 36 -10.70 10.06 7.95
C ASP A 36 -11.26 10.46 6.59
N LEU A 37 -11.00 11.71 6.22
CA LEU A 37 -11.27 12.27 4.89
C LEU A 37 -9.96 12.59 4.14
N GLY A 38 -8.82 12.22 4.71
CA GLY A 38 -7.49 12.65 4.24
C GLY A 38 -6.90 11.74 3.17
N MET A 39 -7.40 10.51 3.03
CA MET A 39 -6.93 9.57 2.03
C MET A 39 -8.06 9.14 1.10
N GLY A 40 -7.84 9.29 -0.22
CA GLY A 40 -8.76 8.82 -1.27
C GLY A 40 -8.76 7.30 -1.45
N ASN A 41 -8.58 6.54 -0.37
CA ASN A 41 -8.62 5.09 -0.42
C ASN A 41 -10.08 4.64 -0.56
N PRO A 42 -10.39 3.74 -1.50
CA PRO A 42 -11.74 3.21 -1.61
C PRO A 42 -12.11 2.43 -0.33
N ASP A 43 -13.32 2.67 0.15
CA ASP A 43 -13.94 2.01 1.30
C ASP A 43 -14.63 0.69 0.91
N LEU A 44 -15.08 0.61 -0.35
CA LEU A 44 -15.77 -0.56 -0.89
C LEU A 44 -14.79 -1.62 -1.41
N PRO A 45 -15.16 -2.92 -1.33
CA PRO A 45 -14.36 -3.98 -1.91
C PRO A 45 -14.29 -3.85 -3.44
N PRO A 46 -13.26 -4.44 -4.07
CA PRO A 46 -13.23 -4.57 -5.53
C PRO A 46 -14.48 -5.31 -6.05
N PRO A 47 -14.93 -5.02 -7.29
CA PRO A 47 -16.07 -5.72 -7.89
C PRO A 47 -15.91 -7.25 -7.88
N PRO A 48 -16.96 -8.04 -7.65
CA PRO A 48 -16.87 -9.50 -7.50
C PRO A 48 -16.16 -10.20 -8.67
N HIS A 49 -16.46 -9.80 -9.90
CA HIS A 49 -15.86 -10.41 -11.10
C HIS A 49 -14.32 -10.28 -11.17
N VAL A 50 -13.74 -9.24 -10.54
CA VAL A 50 -12.29 -9.07 -10.45
C VAL A 50 -11.69 -10.08 -9.47
N LEU A 51 -12.35 -10.25 -8.32
CA LEU A 51 -11.95 -11.23 -7.30
C LEU A 51 -12.08 -12.65 -7.86
N ASP A 52 -13.17 -12.95 -8.55
CA ASP A 52 -13.41 -14.26 -9.17
C ASP A 52 -12.32 -14.59 -10.19
N LYS A 53 -11.94 -13.61 -11.04
CA LYS A 53 -10.89 -13.82 -12.02
C LYS A 53 -9.52 -14.02 -11.37
N LEU A 54 -9.21 -13.27 -10.32
CA LEU A 54 -7.99 -13.44 -9.55
C LEU A 54 -7.90 -14.85 -8.94
N ILE A 55 -8.99 -15.32 -8.32
CA ILE A 55 -9.07 -16.68 -7.74
C ILE A 55 -8.96 -17.76 -8.83
N GLU A 56 -9.59 -17.56 -9.99
CA GLU A 56 -9.48 -18.49 -11.12
C GLU A 56 -8.02 -18.61 -11.60
N VAL A 57 -7.35 -17.49 -11.83
CA VAL A 57 -5.99 -17.46 -12.40
C VAL A 57 -4.95 -17.98 -11.40
N THR A 58 -5.10 -17.68 -10.11
CA THR A 58 -4.17 -18.18 -9.07
C THR A 58 -4.19 -19.71 -8.91
N LYS A 59 -5.22 -20.40 -9.41
CA LYS A 59 -5.28 -21.87 -9.44
C LYS A 59 -4.60 -22.50 -10.67
N LYS A 60 -4.15 -21.69 -11.63
CA LYS A 60 -3.55 -22.17 -12.88
C LYS A 60 -2.03 -22.34 -12.72
N PRO A 61 -1.49 -23.57 -12.82
CA PRO A 61 -0.06 -23.82 -12.61
C PRO A 61 0.86 -23.06 -13.59
N ASP A 62 0.37 -22.78 -14.80
CA ASP A 62 1.07 -22.06 -15.85
C ASP A 62 1.07 -20.53 -15.68
N ALA A 63 0.27 -19.99 -14.76
CA ALA A 63 0.19 -18.56 -14.48
C ALA A 63 1.22 -18.05 -13.46
N HIS A 64 2.05 -18.92 -12.88
CA HIS A 64 3.03 -18.57 -11.84
C HIS A 64 4.40 -18.18 -12.39
N GLY A 65 4.71 -18.58 -13.62
CA GLY A 65 6.01 -18.34 -14.23
C GLY A 65 6.20 -16.89 -14.66
N TYR A 66 7.44 -16.55 -15.03
CA TYR A 66 7.71 -15.28 -15.70
C TYR A 66 6.88 -15.18 -16.98
N SER A 67 6.24 -14.03 -17.16
CA SER A 67 5.51 -13.73 -18.38
C SER A 67 6.47 -13.77 -19.57
N GLN A 68 6.08 -14.48 -20.63
CA GLN A 68 6.80 -14.53 -21.90
C GLN A 68 6.50 -13.27 -22.72
N SER A 69 6.62 -12.09 -22.11
CA SER A 69 6.46 -10.80 -22.78
C SER A 69 7.71 -10.52 -23.62
N TRP A 70 7.78 -11.13 -24.79
CA TRP A 70 8.68 -10.78 -25.89
C TRP A 70 7.86 -10.34 -27.09
#